data_AF-A0A6N7PES6-F1
#
_entry.id   AF-A0A6N7PES6-F1
#
_cell.length_a   1.000
_cell.length_b   1.000
_cell.length_c   1.000
_cell.angle_alpha   90.00
_cell.angle_beta   90.00
_cell.angle_gamma   90.00
#
_symmetry.space_group_name_H-M   'P 1'
#
loop_
_entity.id
_entity.type
_entity.pdbx_description
1 polymer ?
#
loop_
_entity_poly.entity_id
_entity_poly.type
_entity_poly.pdbx_seq_one_letter_code
_entity_poly.pdbx_strand_id
1 'polypeptide(L)'
;MARRGWEDEVGRLRREVDGAIAAGLGVEDILPLLARITRIAEPGSEPWVAAHRQLAELGVEHDPWRAALFARKVLAHDGRDDGAWAVMGLAQSLLRNFRYAARAYERALALSPDNPWYAHNLGHLYDVALDRPHDALPLLAKASEAEPEEVDIAASYAHALARSGKLVLAKRVLKRAIRRGATADQMALWRWLDAGAPESEEGSGRERRGKPKKQRARPRPVARD
;
A
#
# COMPACT_ATOMS: atom_id res chain seq x y z
N MET A 1 31.10 26.10 -17.25
CA MET A 1 30.81 26.89 -16.04
C MET A 1 29.37 26.70 -15.52
N ALA A 2 28.38 26.31 -16.32
CA ALA A 2 26.99 26.13 -15.88
C ALA A 2 26.73 24.96 -14.90
N ARG A 3 27.54 23.88 -14.92
CA ARG A 3 27.34 22.71 -14.02
C ARG A 3 27.52 23.05 -12.53
N ARG A 4 28.52 23.87 -12.18
CA ARG A 4 28.78 24.23 -10.77
C ARG A 4 27.67 25.03 -10.11
N GLY A 5 26.99 25.91 -10.87
CA GLY A 5 26.02 26.84 -10.29
C GLY A 5 24.74 26.17 -9.77
N TRP A 6 24.26 25.12 -10.43
CA TRP A 6 23.07 24.40 -9.97
C TRP A 6 23.40 23.39 -8.87
N GLU A 7 24.60 22.79 -8.89
CA GLU A 7 25.07 21.86 -7.85
C GLU A 7 25.13 22.54 -6.48
N ASP A 8 25.67 23.77 -6.42
CA ASP A 8 25.73 24.57 -5.19
C ASP A 8 24.33 24.92 -4.66
N GLU A 9 23.42 25.29 -5.56
CA GLU A 9 22.03 25.61 -5.25
C GLU A 9 21.26 24.38 -4.74
N VAL A 10 21.41 23.23 -5.41
CA VAL A 10 20.84 21.95 -4.97
C VAL A 10 21.39 21.57 -3.60
N GLY A 11 22.70 21.74 -3.38
CA GLY A 11 23.32 21.49 -2.09
C GLY A 11 22.74 22.37 -0.98
N ARG A 12 22.43 23.64 -1.26
CA ARG A 12 21.75 24.53 -0.30
C ARG A 12 20.33 24.05 -0.01
N LEU A 13 19.54 23.76 -1.04
CA LEU A 13 18.15 23.31 -0.89
C LEU A 13 18.05 21.98 -0.14
N ARG A 14 18.99 21.05 -0.34
CA ARG A 14 19.05 19.80 0.44
C ARG A 14 19.24 20.07 1.93
N ARG A 15 20.16 20.96 2.29
CA ARG A 15 20.36 21.35 3.69
C ARG A 15 19.13 22.04 4.28
N GLU A 16 18.41 22.83 3.48
CA GLU A 16 17.15 23.45 3.90
C GLU A 16 16.06 22.37 4.14
N VAL A 17 15.95 21.38 3.26
CA VAL A 17 15.05 20.21 3.45
C VAL A 17 15.41 19.43 4.72
N ASP A 18 16.68 19.07 4.89
CA ASP A 18 17.14 18.31 6.06
C ASP A 18 16.89 19.10 7.36
N GLY A 19 17.11 20.41 7.33
CA GLY A 19 16.82 21.31 8.44
C GLY A 19 15.33 21.42 8.76
N ALA A 20 14.47 21.49 7.74
CA ALA A 20 13.01 21.51 7.90
C ALA A 20 12.48 20.20 8.51
N ILE A 21 12.98 19.05 8.04
CA ILE A 21 12.66 17.74 8.60
C ILE A 21 13.11 17.64 10.06
N ALA A 22 14.35 18.05 10.36
CA ALA A 22 14.88 18.02 11.72
C ALA A 22 14.11 18.95 12.68
N ALA A 23 13.57 20.06 12.16
CA ALA A 23 12.71 20.98 12.90
C ALA A 23 11.25 20.49 13.03
N GLY A 24 10.90 19.36 12.43
CA GLY A 24 9.54 18.80 12.45
C GLY A 24 8.53 19.65 11.67
N LEU A 25 8.98 20.36 10.64
CA LEU A 25 8.09 21.15 9.78
C LEU A 25 7.18 20.25 8.93
N GLY A 26 6.04 20.79 8.54
CA GLY A 26 5.03 20.08 7.76
C GLY A 26 5.48 19.82 6.32
N VAL A 27 4.74 18.95 5.63
CA VAL A 27 4.99 18.66 4.21
C VAL A 27 4.80 19.91 3.34
N GLU A 28 3.98 20.85 3.78
CA GLU A 28 3.70 22.14 3.15
C GLU A 28 4.96 23.01 3.03
N ASP A 29 5.89 22.89 3.99
CA ASP A 29 7.16 23.60 4.00
C ASP A 29 8.24 22.87 3.20
N ILE A 30 8.20 21.53 3.17
CA ILE A 30 9.23 20.68 2.56
C ILE A 30 9.00 20.47 1.05
N LEU A 31 7.77 20.22 0.64
CA LEU A 31 7.43 19.89 -0.75
C LEU A 31 7.85 21.00 -1.75
N PRO A 32 7.71 22.31 -1.46
CA PRO A 32 8.17 23.36 -2.38
C PRO A 32 9.69 23.33 -2.61
N LEU A 33 10.48 23.03 -1.58
CA LEU A 33 11.94 22.92 -1.65
C LEU A 33 12.34 21.75 -2.56
N LEU A 34 11.76 20.58 -2.33
CA LEU A 34 11.97 19.40 -3.18
C LEU A 34 11.53 19.66 -4.62
N ALA A 35 10.38 20.29 -4.83
CA ALA A 35 9.90 20.66 -6.16
C ALA A 35 10.85 21.63 -6.87
N ARG A 36 11.58 22.48 -6.13
CA ARG A 36 12.62 23.34 -6.71
C ARG A 36 13.85 22.53 -7.12
N ILE A 37 14.30 21.57 -6.30
CA ILE A 37 15.40 20.65 -6.67
C ILE A 37 15.09 19.93 -7.99
N THR A 38 13.89 19.38 -8.14
CA THR A 38 13.50 18.65 -9.38
C THR A 38 13.50 19.51 -10.66
N ARG A 39 13.39 20.84 -10.52
CA ARG A 39 13.39 21.79 -11.64
C ARG A 39 14.80 22.21 -12.06
N ILE A 40 15.75 22.22 -11.13
CA ILE A 40 17.12 22.71 -11.37
C ILE A 40 18.14 21.58 -11.54
N ALA A 41 17.89 20.42 -10.93
CA ALA A 41 18.78 19.27 -11.04
C ALA A 41 18.65 18.61 -12.41
N GLU A 42 19.77 18.10 -12.94
CA GLU A 42 19.78 17.36 -14.20
C GLU A 42 18.88 16.12 -14.09
N PRO A 43 17.93 15.88 -15.03
CA PRO A 43 17.05 14.71 -14.98
C PRO A 43 17.83 13.40 -14.89
N GLY A 44 17.46 12.55 -13.93
CA GLY A 44 18.15 11.28 -13.66
C GLY A 44 19.42 11.37 -12.83
N SER A 45 19.89 12.59 -12.49
CA SER A 45 20.97 12.76 -11.50
C SER A 45 20.53 12.30 -10.10
N GLU A 46 21.47 11.95 -9.23
CA GLU A 46 21.20 11.57 -7.83
C GLU A 46 20.25 12.54 -7.11
N PRO A 47 20.49 13.86 -7.06
CA PRO A 47 19.60 14.78 -6.36
C PRO A 47 18.22 14.88 -7.02
N TRP A 48 18.12 14.68 -8.33
CA TRP A 48 16.84 14.66 -9.03
C TRP A 48 16.01 13.43 -8.65
N VAL A 49 16.64 12.25 -8.61
CA VAL A 49 15.97 10.99 -8.22
C VAL A 49 15.58 11.04 -6.75
N ALA A 50 16.51 11.46 -5.87
CA ALA A 50 16.26 11.60 -4.44
C ALA A 50 15.11 12.56 -4.14
N ALA A 51 15.06 13.72 -4.81
CA ALA A 51 13.96 14.67 -4.62
C ALA A 51 12.61 14.10 -5.09
N HIS A 52 12.57 13.37 -6.20
CA HIS A 52 11.35 12.69 -6.63
C HIS A 52 10.90 11.59 -5.68
N ARG A 53 11.84 10.83 -5.10
CA ARG A 53 11.55 9.83 -4.07
C ARG A 53 10.87 10.48 -2.86
N GLN A 54 11.48 11.51 -2.29
CA GLN A 54 10.92 12.20 -1.12
C GLN A 54 9.58 12.89 -1.42
N LEU A 55 9.42 13.49 -2.60
CA LEU A 55 8.12 14.05 -3.03
C LEU A 55 7.03 12.97 -3.11
N ALA A 56 7.39 11.77 -3.55
CA ALA A 56 6.46 10.65 -3.62
C ALA A 56 6.08 10.17 -2.21
N GLU A 57 7.07 9.96 -1.35
CA GLU A 57 6.90 9.47 0.03
C GLU A 57 6.08 10.43 0.89
N LEU A 58 6.47 11.71 0.93
CA LEU A 58 5.80 12.73 1.76
C LEU A 58 4.44 13.16 1.21
N GLY A 59 4.26 13.08 -0.10
CA GLY A 59 3.04 13.57 -0.77
C GLY A 59 1.92 12.53 -0.88
N VAL A 60 2.17 11.25 -0.56
CA VAL A 60 1.25 10.15 -0.92
C VAL A 60 -0.12 10.25 -0.27
N GLU A 61 -0.20 10.73 0.97
CA GLU A 61 -1.47 10.90 1.68
C GLU A 61 -2.29 12.11 1.19
N HIS A 62 -1.61 13.15 0.70
CA HIS A 62 -2.24 14.39 0.25
C HIS A 62 -2.66 14.35 -1.23
N ASP A 63 -1.80 13.83 -2.10
CA ASP A 63 -2.02 13.73 -3.54
C ASP A 63 -1.44 12.41 -4.07
N PRO A 64 -2.16 11.28 -3.90
CA PRO A 64 -1.66 9.97 -4.30
C PRO A 64 -1.43 9.85 -5.80
N TRP A 65 -2.18 10.60 -6.62
CA TRP A 65 -1.97 10.60 -8.07
C TRP A 65 -0.61 11.21 -8.43
N ARG A 66 -0.29 12.37 -7.86
CA ARG A 66 1.00 13.03 -8.09
C ARG A 66 2.15 12.25 -7.47
N ALA A 67 1.96 11.66 -6.29
CA ALA A 67 2.94 10.76 -5.69
C ALA A 67 3.27 9.57 -6.59
N ALA A 68 2.26 8.93 -7.20
CA ALA A 68 2.48 7.86 -8.17
C ALA A 68 3.28 8.32 -9.40
N LEU A 69 3.07 9.56 -9.89
CA LEU A 69 3.89 10.11 -10.99
C LEU A 69 5.34 10.31 -10.60
N PHE A 70 5.60 10.74 -9.36
CA PHE A 70 6.95 10.91 -8.84
C PHE A 70 7.64 9.57 -8.61
N ALA A 71 6.96 8.59 -8.01
CA ALA A 71 7.46 7.22 -7.89
C ALA A 71 7.80 6.62 -9.26
N ARG A 72 6.96 6.83 -10.28
CA ARG A 72 7.25 6.38 -11.65
C ARG A 72 8.52 7.01 -12.24
N LYS A 73 8.80 8.27 -11.92
CA LYS A 73 10.03 8.94 -12.35
C LYS A 73 11.26 8.32 -11.69
N VAL A 74 11.17 7.99 -10.40
CA VAL A 74 12.25 7.24 -9.70
C VAL A 74 12.47 5.90 -10.37
N LEU A 75 11.41 5.11 -10.57
CA LEU A 75 11.48 3.77 -11.15
C LEU A 75 11.98 3.74 -12.61
N ALA A 76 11.85 4.85 -13.34
CA ALA A 76 12.40 4.97 -14.70
C ALA A 76 13.93 5.05 -14.73
N HIS A 77 14.56 5.49 -13.63
CA HIS A 77 16.01 5.61 -13.48
C HIS A 77 16.60 4.54 -12.55
N ASP A 78 15.84 4.13 -11.53
CA ASP A 78 16.18 3.05 -10.61
C ASP A 78 14.98 2.10 -10.45
N GLY A 79 14.90 1.09 -11.32
CA GLY A 79 13.84 0.08 -11.26
C GLY A 79 13.94 -0.89 -10.08
N ARG A 80 15.00 -0.79 -9.26
CA ARG A 80 15.24 -1.62 -8.08
C ARG A 80 14.98 -0.86 -6.77
N ASP A 81 14.45 0.35 -6.85
CA ASP A 81 14.02 1.13 -5.70
C ASP A 81 12.72 0.53 -5.12
N ASP A 82 12.86 -0.20 -4.03
CA ASP A 82 11.76 -0.86 -3.33
C ASP A 82 10.81 0.15 -2.68
N GLY A 83 11.35 1.24 -2.11
CA GLY A 83 10.58 2.36 -1.57
C GLY A 83 9.64 2.98 -2.60
N ALA A 84 10.12 3.26 -3.81
CA ALA A 84 9.31 3.79 -4.90
C ALA A 84 8.22 2.81 -5.36
N TRP A 85 8.51 1.50 -5.39
CA TRP A 85 7.48 0.48 -5.62
C TRP A 85 6.44 0.43 -4.49
N ALA A 86 6.85 0.59 -3.23
CA ALA A 86 5.95 0.61 -2.09
C ALA A 86 5.05 1.86 -2.09
N VAL A 87 5.61 3.05 -2.37
CA VAL A 87 4.82 4.29 -2.53
C VAL A 87 3.85 4.17 -3.70
N MET A 88 4.28 3.58 -4.82
CA MET A 88 3.40 3.26 -5.93
C MET A 88 2.26 2.32 -5.49
N GLY A 89 2.55 1.32 -4.65
CA GLY A 89 1.55 0.46 -4.02
C GLY A 89 0.53 1.25 -3.20
N LEU A 90 1.01 2.08 -2.28
CA LEU A 90 0.18 2.89 -1.38
C LEU A 90 -0.69 3.88 -2.15
N ALA A 91 -0.08 4.66 -3.05
CA ALA A 91 -0.79 5.61 -3.91
C ALA A 91 -1.93 4.93 -4.68
N GLN A 92 -1.67 3.75 -5.24
CA GLN A 92 -2.67 3.03 -6.03
C GLN A 92 -3.74 2.38 -5.15
N SER A 93 -3.42 2.00 -3.91
CA SER A 93 -4.41 1.59 -2.92
C SER A 93 -5.37 2.74 -2.59
N LEU A 94 -4.85 3.94 -2.31
CA LEU A 94 -5.65 5.15 -2.03
C LEU A 94 -6.52 5.54 -3.23
N LEU A 95 -6.03 5.35 -4.45
CA LEU A 95 -6.78 5.54 -5.69
C LEU A 95 -7.72 4.36 -6.03
N ARG A 96 -7.84 3.36 -5.15
CA ARG A 96 -8.68 2.16 -5.31
C ARG A 96 -8.32 1.26 -6.50
N ASN A 97 -7.12 1.41 -7.04
CA ASN A 97 -6.56 0.56 -8.09
C ASN A 97 -5.90 -0.70 -7.49
N PHE A 98 -6.65 -1.46 -6.71
CA PHE A 98 -6.14 -2.50 -5.80
C PHE A 98 -5.30 -3.59 -6.48
N ARG A 99 -5.66 -4.00 -7.70
CA ARG A 99 -4.87 -5.01 -8.44
C ARG A 99 -3.49 -4.49 -8.85
N TYR A 100 -3.40 -3.21 -9.18
CA TYR A 100 -2.12 -2.59 -9.50
C TYR A 100 -1.30 -2.36 -8.23
N ALA A 101 -1.96 -1.88 -7.16
CA ALA A 101 -1.33 -1.70 -5.86
C ALA A 101 -0.68 -3.00 -5.35
N ALA A 102 -1.40 -4.13 -5.45
CA ALA A 102 -0.87 -5.44 -5.07
C ALA A 102 0.40 -5.79 -5.85
N ARG A 103 0.41 -5.61 -7.18
CA ARG A 103 1.60 -5.86 -8.01
C ARG A 103 2.79 -4.97 -7.64
N ALA A 104 2.54 -3.71 -7.30
CA ALA A 104 3.59 -2.79 -6.90
C ALA A 104 4.21 -3.24 -5.55
N TYR A 105 3.38 -3.59 -4.57
CA TYR A 105 3.88 -4.16 -3.30
C TYR A 105 4.57 -5.51 -3.47
N GLU A 106 4.09 -6.39 -4.37
CA GLU A 106 4.80 -7.63 -4.72
C GLU A 106 6.22 -7.35 -5.25
N ARG A 107 6.40 -6.27 -6.04
CA ARG A 107 7.73 -5.85 -6.49
C ARG A 107 8.59 -5.29 -5.37
N ALA A 108 8.03 -4.45 -4.50
CA ALA A 108 8.73 -3.95 -3.33
C ALA A 108 9.21 -5.11 -2.44
N LEU A 109 8.34 -6.08 -2.15
CA LEU A 109 8.66 -7.24 -1.33
C LEU A 109 9.63 -8.21 -2.04
N ALA A 110 9.59 -8.34 -3.37
CA ALA A 110 10.58 -9.13 -4.10
C ALA A 110 12.00 -8.53 -4.00
N LEU A 111 12.11 -7.21 -3.86
CA LEU A 111 13.38 -6.49 -3.68
C LEU A 111 13.84 -6.51 -2.22
N SER A 112 12.89 -6.39 -1.28
CA SER A 112 13.12 -6.39 0.17
C SER A 112 12.20 -7.39 0.88
N PRO A 113 12.52 -8.70 0.83
CA PRO A 113 11.62 -9.77 1.30
C PRO A 113 11.28 -9.73 2.78
N ASP A 114 12.14 -9.14 3.59
CA ASP A 114 12.01 -9.11 5.06
C ASP A 114 11.42 -7.80 5.59
N ASN A 115 10.95 -6.90 4.70
CA ASN A 115 10.31 -5.67 5.13
C ASN A 115 8.88 -5.96 5.66
N PRO A 116 8.63 -5.76 6.97
CA PRO A 116 7.34 -6.10 7.58
C PRO A 116 6.21 -5.18 7.11
N TRP A 117 6.50 -3.91 6.80
CA TRP A 117 5.51 -2.95 6.34
C TRP A 117 5.00 -3.27 4.94
N TYR A 118 5.87 -3.75 4.05
CA TYR A 118 5.46 -4.18 2.70
C TYR A 118 4.59 -5.43 2.77
N ALA A 119 4.97 -6.39 3.62
CA ALA A 119 4.18 -7.58 3.87
C ALA A 119 2.83 -7.24 4.51
N HIS A 120 2.79 -6.34 5.49
CA HIS A 120 1.57 -5.86 6.11
C HIS A 120 0.64 -5.19 5.09
N ASN A 121 1.13 -4.23 4.32
CA ASN A 121 0.32 -3.49 3.35
C ASN A 121 -0.23 -4.41 2.25
N LEU A 122 0.57 -5.33 1.71
CA LEU A 122 0.11 -6.30 0.72
C LEU A 122 -0.90 -7.28 1.33
N GLY A 123 -0.64 -7.78 2.54
CA GLY A 123 -1.54 -8.68 3.25
C GLY A 123 -2.89 -8.04 3.56
N HIS A 124 -2.88 -6.82 4.10
CA HIS A 124 -4.09 -6.04 4.35
C HIS A 124 -4.89 -5.81 3.06
N LEU A 125 -4.20 -5.45 1.97
CA LEU A 125 -4.83 -5.27 0.67
C LEU A 125 -5.44 -6.57 0.12
N TYR A 126 -4.76 -7.71 0.28
CA TYR A 126 -5.29 -9.01 -0.09
C TYR A 126 -6.54 -9.38 0.69
N ASP A 127 -6.54 -9.18 1.99
CA ASP A 127 -7.69 -9.47 2.83
C ASP A 127 -8.87 -8.55 2.50
N VAL A 128 -8.70 -7.23 2.69
CA VAL A 128 -9.80 -6.28 2.73
C VAL A 128 -10.29 -5.87 1.33
N ALA A 129 -9.38 -5.57 0.41
CA ALA A 129 -9.75 -4.98 -0.87
C ALA A 129 -9.91 -5.99 -2.02
N LEU A 130 -9.18 -7.11 -1.93
CA LEU A 130 -9.16 -8.14 -2.96
C LEU A 130 -9.88 -9.42 -2.56
N ASP A 131 -10.44 -9.48 -1.35
CA ASP A 131 -11.25 -10.59 -0.85
C ASP A 131 -10.51 -11.95 -0.87
N ARG A 132 -9.23 -11.92 -0.49
CA ARG A 132 -8.30 -13.06 -0.48
C ARG A 132 -7.66 -13.22 0.91
N PRO A 133 -8.45 -13.47 1.97
CA PRO A 133 -7.93 -13.56 3.34
C PRO A 133 -6.89 -14.67 3.51
N HIS A 134 -7.02 -15.79 2.78
CA HIS A 134 -6.05 -16.89 2.85
C HIS A 134 -4.67 -16.50 2.30
N ASP A 135 -4.61 -15.69 1.24
CA ASP A 135 -3.36 -15.22 0.65
C ASP A 135 -2.70 -14.13 1.50
N ALA A 136 -3.50 -13.42 2.32
CA ALA A 136 -3.00 -12.44 3.28
C ALA A 136 -2.29 -13.07 4.48
N LEU A 137 -2.72 -14.26 4.92
CA LEU A 137 -2.20 -14.91 6.14
C LEU A 137 -0.68 -15.04 6.19
N PRO A 138 0.04 -15.59 5.19
CA PRO A 138 1.49 -15.74 5.28
C PRO A 138 2.22 -14.39 5.37
N LEU A 139 1.69 -13.36 4.70
CA LEU A 139 2.27 -12.01 4.72
C LEU A 139 2.07 -11.34 6.08
N LEU A 140 0.84 -11.39 6.60
CA LEU A 140 0.48 -10.79 7.88
C LEU A 140 1.09 -11.54 9.07
N ALA A 141 1.24 -12.86 8.97
CA ALA A 141 1.97 -13.65 9.96
C ALA A 141 3.43 -13.21 10.04
N LYS A 142 4.13 -13.13 8.88
CA LYS A 142 5.52 -12.67 8.82
C LYS A 142 5.68 -11.25 9.37
N ALA A 143 4.80 -10.33 8.96
CA ALA A 143 4.82 -8.96 9.47
C ALA A 143 4.61 -8.91 10.99
N SER A 144 3.65 -9.68 11.52
CA SER A 144 3.35 -9.73 12.96
C SER A 144 4.45 -10.42 13.79
N GLU A 145 5.24 -11.32 13.19
CA GLU A 145 6.38 -11.94 13.84
C GLU A 145 7.58 -10.98 13.92
N ALA A 146 7.80 -10.21 12.85
CA ALA A 146 8.86 -9.19 12.80
C ALA A 146 8.55 -7.99 13.71
N GLU A 147 7.28 -7.57 13.76
CA GLU A 147 6.81 -6.42 14.55
C GLU A 147 5.72 -6.86 15.56
N PRO A 148 6.10 -7.57 16.64
CA PRO A 148 5.15 -8.20 17.56
C PRO A 148 4.34 -7.22 18.43
N GLU A 149 4.80 -5.98 18.53
CA GLU A 149 4.15 -4.93 19.32
C GLU A 149 3.36 -3.93 18.44
N GLU A 150 3.42 -4.06 17.12
CA GLU A 150 2.68 -3.21 16.19
C GLU A 150 1.22 -3.62 16.09
N VAL A 151 0.36 -2.79 16.67
CA VAL A 151 -1.04 -3.15 16.93
C VAL A 151 -1.83 -3.24 15.62
N ASP A 152 -1.53 -2.42 14.62
CA ASP A 152 -2.25 -2.41 13.34
C ASP A 152 -1.90 -3.62 12.46
N ILE A 153 -0.66 -4.09 12.54
CA ILE A 153 -0.22 -5.35 11.93
C ILE A 153 -0.97 -6.51 12.60
N ALA A 154 -0.97 -6.55 13.94
CA ALA A 154 -1.66 -7.59 14.69
C ALA A 154 -3.18 -7.58 14.46
N ALA A 155 -3.80 -6.41 14.33
CA ALA A 155 -5.23 -6.26 14.02
C ALA A 155 -5.54 -6.77 12.60
N SER A 156 -4.73 -6.41 11.61
CA SER A 156 -4.87 -6.91 10.23
C SER A 156 -4.72 -8.43 10.20
N TYR A 157 -3.73 -8.98 10.92
CA TYR A 157 -3.54 -10.43 11.01
C TYR A 157 -4.73 -11.13 11.69
N ALA A 158 -5.21 -10.60 12.81
CA ALA A 158 -6.37 -11.14 13.50
C ALA A 158 -7.64 -11.11 12.63
N HIS A 159 -7.85 -10.03 11.86
CA HIS A 159 -8.96 -9.93 10.92
C HIS A 159 -8.89 -11.02 9.83
N ALA A 160 -7.74 -11.16 9.15
CA ALA A 160 -7.53 -12.18 8.13
C ALA A 160 -7.66 -13.62 8.69
N LEU A 161 -7.16 -13.86 9.91
CA LEU A 161 -7.31 -15.12 10.63
C LEU A 161 -8.78 -15.47 10.85
N ALA A 162 -9.59 -14.52 11.31
CA ALA A 162 -11.01 -14.73 11.57
C ALA A 162 -11.79 -15.00 10.28
N ARG A 163 -11.53 -14.22 9.21
CA ARG A 163 -12.13 -14.47 7.88
C ARG A 163 -11.72 -15.81 7.28
N SER A 164 -10.59 -16.36 7.71
CA SER A 164 -10.10 -17.69 7.33
C SER A 164 -10.57 -18.81 8.29
N GLY A 165 -11.52 -18.53 9.20
CA GLY A 165 -12.08 -19.50 10.15
C GLY A 165 -11.18 -19.81 11.36
N LYS A 166 -10.04 -19.12 11.51
CA LYS A 166 -9.07 -19.33 12.60
C LYS A 166 -9.36 -18.44 13.81
N LEU A 167 -10.62 -18.42 14.25
CA LEU A 167 -11.14 -17.45 15.23
C LEU A 167 -10.40 -17.47 16.58
N VAL A 168 -10.06 -18.65 17.09
CA VAL A 168 -9.35 -18.79 18.38
C VAL A 168 -7.98 -18.10 18.30
N LEU A 169 -7.28 -18.25 17.18
CA LEU A 169 -5.99 -17.61 16.98
C LEU A 169 -6.15 -16.10 16.79
N ALA A 170 -7.16 -15.66 16.03
CA ALA A 170 -7.48 -14.24 15.86
C ALA A 170 -7.69 -13.52 17.21
N LYS A 171 -8.54 -14.09 18.10
CA LYS A 171 -8.76 -13.56 19.45
C LYS A 171 -7.45 -13.48 20.23
N ARG A 172 -6.62 -14.53 20.17
CA ARG A 172 -5.33 -14.55 20.90
C ARG A 172 -4.39 -13.45 20.43
N VAL A 173 -4.24 -13.27 19.12
CA VAL A 173 -3.39 -12.24 18.51
C VAL A 173 -3.86 -10.86 18.93
N LEU A 174 -5.14 -10.54 18.70
CA LEU A 174 -5.66 -9.22 19.02
C LEU A 174 -5.62 -8.91 20.52
N LYS A 175 -5.99 -9.89 21.38
CA LYS A 175 -5.94 -9.72 22.84
C LYS A 175 -4.54 -9.35 23.33
N ARG A 176 -3.50 -9.93 22.74
CA ARG A 176 -2.12 -9.60 23.08
C ARG A 176 -1.79 -8.16 22.67
N ALA A 177 -2.16 -7.78 21.46
CA ALA A 177 -1.83 -6.47 20.90
C ALA A 177 -2.51 -5.32 21.67
N ILE A 178 -3.78 -5.47 22.04
CA ILE A 178 -4.55 -4.41 22.71
C ILE A 178 -4.37 -4.36 24.24
N ARG A 179 -3.46 -5.18 24.80
CA ARG A 179 -3.32 -5.33 26.26
C ARG A 179 -2.92 -4.03 26.99
N ARG A 180 -2.27 -3.09 26.28
CA ARG A 180 -1.82 -1.80 26.82
C ARG A 180 -2.78 -0.65 26.51
N GLY A 181 -3.90 -0.93 25.86
CA GLY A 181 -4.83 0.06 25.35
C GLY A 181 -5.32 -0.35 23.98
N ALA A 182 -6.54 0.08 23.64
CA ALA A 182 -7.19 -0.25 22.39
C ALA A 182 -7.82 1.01 21.80
N THR A 183 -7.70 1.19 20.48
CA THR A 183 -8.48 2.19 19.76
C THR A 183 -9.94 1.75 19.62
N ALA A 184 -10.82 2.67 19.21
CA ALA A 184 -12.21 2.36 18.94
C ALA A 184 -12.36 1.24 17.89
N ASP A 185 -11.54 1.29 16.82
CA ASP A 185 -11.54 0.31 15.74
C ASP A 185 -11.07 -1.06 16.21
N GLN A 186 -10.01 -1.10 17.03
CA GLN A 186 -9.50 -2.35 17.61
C GLN A 186 -10.53 -2.99 18.55
N MET A 187 -11.27 -2.19 19.31
CA MET A 187 -12.37 -2.67 20.14
C MET A 187 -13.56 -3.15 19.30
N ALA A 188 -13.84 -2.51 18.17
CA ALA A 188 -14.85 -2.99 17.22
C ALA A 188 -14.46 -4.34 16.64
N LEU A 189 -13.20 -4.51 16.23
CA LEU A 189 -12.65 -5.79 15.80
C LEU A 189 -12.76 -6.84 16.90
N TRP A 190 -12.39 -6.51 18.14
CA TRP A 190 -12.52 -7.42 19.29
C TRP A 190 -13.96 -7.90 19.48
N ARG A 191 -14.95 -7.01 19.42
CA ARG A 191 -16.38 -7.37 19.53
C ARG A 191 -16.83 -8.29 18.40
N TRP A 192 -16.41 -8.02 17.17
CA TRP A 192 -16.72 -8.89 16.02
C TRP A 192 -16.11 -10.29 16.17
N LEU A 193 -14.85 -10.38 16.63
CA LEU A 193 -14.25 -11.65 17.00
C LEU A 193 -15.03 -12.33 18.13
N ASP A 194 -15.44 -11.56 19.15
CA ASP A 194 -16.11 -12.12 20.31
C ASP A 194 -17.47 -12.73 20.00
N ALA A 195 -18.21 -12.06 19.10
CA ALA A 195 -19.48 -12.51 18.54
C ALA A 195 -19.39 -13.76 17.65
N GLY A 196 -18.19 -14.31 17.41
CA GLY A 196 -18.03 -15.57 16.69
C GLY A 196 -17.75 -15.44 15.20
N ALA A 197 -17.29 -14.27 14.72
CA ALA A 197 -16.94 -13.88 13.33
C ALA A 197 -16.88 -14.99 12.23
N PRO A 198 -17.34 -14.77 10.95
CA PRO A 198 -17.88 -13.52 10.36
C PRO A 198 -19.26 -13.58 9.65
N GLU A 199 -19.93 -12.42 9.48
CA GLU A 199 -20.40 -11.99 8.15
C GLU A 199 -19.91 -10.57 7.80
N SER A 200 -19.16 -10.45 6.70
CA SER A 200 -19.00 -9.24 5.89
C SER A 200 -19.04 -9.62 4.40
N GLU A 201 -20.23 -9.61 3.80
CA GLU A 201 -20.38 -9.18 2.40
C GLU A 201 -20.76 -7.70 2.48
N GLU A 202 -20.24 -6.82 1.61
CA GLU A 202 -20.78 -5.46 1.46
C GLU A 202 -22.27 -5.55 1.00
N GLY A 203 -23.21 -5.78 1.91
CA GLY A 203 -24.57 -6.22 1.63
C GLY A 203 -25.50 -5.09 1.17
N SER A 204 -25.38 -4.65 -0.08
CA SER A 204 -26.53 -4.38 -0.99
C SER A 204 -26.14 -3.88 -2.40
N GLY A 205 -24.90 -4.04 -2.86
CA GLY A 205 -24.45 -3.41 -4.11
C GLY A 205 -24.14 -4.34 -5.30
N ARG A 206 -23.99 -5.65 -5.10
CA ARG A 206 -23.64 -6.56 -6.21
C ARG A 206 -24.69 -7.62 -6.35
N GLU A 207 -25.69 -7.24 -7.13
CA GLU A 207 -26.62 -8.13 -7.81
C GLU A 207 -25.98 -9.48 -8.08
N ARG A 208 -26.67 -10.51 -7.59
CA ARG A 208 -26.61 -11.86 -8.15
C ARG A 208 -26.73 -11.73 -9.67
N ARG A 209 -25.60 -11.66 -10.38
CA ARG A 209 -25.58 -11.85 -11.82
C ARG A 209 -26.06 -13.27 -12.05
N GLY A 210 -27.34 -13.36 -12.40
CA GLY A 210 -28.04 -14.60 -12.63
C GLY A 210 -27.24 -15.48 -13.58
N LYS A 211 -27.18 -16.77 -13.25
CA LYS A 211 -26.75 -17.81 -14.18
C LYS A 211 -27.40 -17.54 -15.54
N PRO A 212 -26.65 -17.41 -16.64
CA PRO A 212 -27.28 -17.28 -17.94
C PRO A 212 -28.07 -18.57 -18.21
N LYS A 213 -29.40 -18.43 -18.36
CA LYS A 213 -30.27 -19.52 -18.81
C LYS A 213 -29.67 -20.07 -20.10
N LYS A 214 -29.36 -21.37 -20.11
CA LYS A 214 -28.96 -22.11 -21.32
C LYS A 214 -29.95 -21.79 -22.44
N GLN A 215 -29.53 -20.99 -23.41
CA GLN A 215 -30.29 -20.83 -24.64
C GLN A 215 -30.20 -22.18 -25.37
N ARG A 216 -31.36 -22.83 -25.54
CA ARG A 216 -31.52 -24.00 -26.39
C ARG A 216 -31.01 -23.64 -27.78
N ALA A 217 -30.03 -24.40 -28.26
CA ALA A 217 -29.52 -24.32 -29.62
C ALA A 217 -30.68 -24.48 -30.61
N ARG A 218 -30.81 -23.55 -31.56
CA ARG A 218 -31.64 -23.74 -32.74
C ARG A 218 -30.93 -24.75 -33.65
N PRO A 219 -31.60 -25.78 -34.18
CA PRO A 219 -30.97 -26.70 -35.11
C PRO A 219 -30.63 -25.98 -36.42
N ARG A 220 -29.44 -26.26 -36.97
CA ARG A 220 -29.02 -25.81 -38.30
C ARG A 220 -29.90 -26.48 -39.37
N PRO A 221 -30.31 -25.79 -40.43
CA PRO A 221 -30.98 -26.44 -41.55
C PRO A 221 -29.98 -27.33 -42.30
N VAL A 222 -30.36 -28.58 -42.51
CA VAL A 222 -29.66 -29.50 -43.41
C VAL A 222 -29.99 -29.06 -44.83
N ALA A 223 -29.00 -28.60 -45.58
CA ALA A 223 -29.12 -28.46 -47.03
C ALA A 223 -29.29 -29.87 -47.61
N ARG A 224 -30.40 -30.08 -48.34
CA ARG A 224 -30.55 -31.16 -49.32
C ARG A 224 -30.29 -30.55 -50.69
N ASP A 225 -29.67 -31.35 -51.54
CA ASP A 225 -29.18 -31.08 -52.90
C ASP A 225 -30.02 -30.12 -53.75
#